data_AF-A0A2V0P1U9-F1
#
_entry.id   AF-A0A2V0P1U9-F1
#
_cell.length_a   1.000
_cell.length_b   1.000
_cell.length_c   1.000
_cell.angle_alpha   90.00
_cell.angle_beta   90.00
_cell.angle_gamma   90.00
#
_symmetry.space_group_name_H-M   'P 1'
#
loop_
_entity.id
_entity.type
_entity.pdbx_description
1 polymer ?
#
loop_
_entity_poly.entity_id
_entity_poly.type
_entity_poly.pdbx_seq_one_letter_code
_entity_poly.pdbx_strand_id
1 'polypeptide(L)'
;MLASTRLRAVGAAAARREFAVERAGGLLNALANVVLWARAAHEGLAPTALEHVQHAALTGTGLLLAWLSLRPESYRRQRLALIPALRLLLMSMPIARSATAYAAGLQLAGLPTPGLLGAATDAMRYLNGANLPGQCLITLLFPLPLPLSAATHVAVLWLTSNAEAFCGTPLLSHPLSRRRLSAAAAALDATAVVPLRLGGAAEPPPPPLEPQQRGCGRPDRCPEVLAFVHVATAVLPLVVQAWATSAPPRPAPRPGPRGAAARAWHGADAALRLAAASGMGWLLRLLQLFAVLLPLLWLVVREAVAGGPSAGDCL
;
A
#
# COMPACT_ATOMS: atom_id res chain seq x y z
N MET A 1 -31.47 -33.49 -0.13
CA MET A 1 -30.10 -33.91 -0.53
C MET A 1 -29.58 -33.18 -1.77
N LEU A 2 -30.38 -33.03 -2.85
CA LEU A 2 -29.99 -32.37 -4.11
C LEU A 2 -29.61 -30.87 -4.00
N ALA A 3 -30.17 -30.12 -3.06
CA ALA A 3 -29.79 -28.71 -2.85
C ALA A 3 -28.35 -28.56 -2.31
N SER A 4 -27.89 -29.51 -1.48
CA SER A 4 -26.55 -29.50 -0.89
C SER A 4 -25.46 -29.77 -1.94
N THR A 5 -25.71 -30.66 -2.90
CA THR A 5 -24.75 -30.97 -3.98
C THR A 5 -24.58 -29.80 -4.95
N ARG A 6 -25.67 -29.10 -5.32
CA ARG A 6 -25.61 -27.90 -6.16
C ARG A 6 -24.82 -26.76 -5.51
N LEU A 7 -25.06 -26.48 -4.22
CA LEU A 7 -24.33 -25.44 -3.50
C LEU A 7 -22.82 -25.75 -3.40
N ARG A 8 -22.46 -27.03 -3.19
CA ARG A 8 -21.04 -27.46 -3.20
C ARG A 8 -20.40 -27.29 -4.57
N ALA A 9 -21.10 -27.64 -5.65
CA ALA A 9 -20.59 -27.51 -7.02
C ALA A 9 -20.32 -26.03 -7.41
N VAL A 10 -21.26 -25.14 -7.11
CA VAL A 10 -21.09 -23.69 -7.35
C VAL A 10 -19.91 -23.13 -6.55
N GLY A 11 -19.79 -23.53 -5.28
CA GLY A 11 -18.65 -23.13 -4.44
C GLY A 11 -17.30 -23.62 -4.98
N ALA A 12 -17.24 -24.86 -5.49
CA ALA A 12 -16.03 -25.42 -6.08
C ALA A 12 -15.64 -24.70 -7.39
N ALA A 13 -16.61 -24.35 -8.24
CA ALA A 13 -16.34 -23.61 -9.47
C ALA A 13 -15.81 -22.19 -9.20
N ALA A 14 -16.40 -21.49 -8.23
CA ALA A 14 -15.93 -20.16 -7.81
C ALA A 14 -14.50 -20.21 -7.27
N ALA A 15 -14.19 -21.18 -6.39
CA ALA A 15 -12.85 -21.36 -5.83
C ALA A 15 -11.80 -21.67 -6.92
N ARG A 16 -12.15 -22.48 -7.94
CA ARG A 16 -11.25 -22.76 -9.07
C ARG A 16 -10.92 -21.50 -9.87
N ARG A 17 -11.89 -20.62 -10.08
CA ARG A 17 -11.66 -19.34 -10.78
C ARG A 17 -10.74 -18.43 -9.99
N GLU A 18 -10.97 -18.31 -8.68
CA GLU A 18 -10.11 -17.54 -7.77
C GLU A 18 -8.66 -18.04 -7.83
N PHE A 19 -8.44 -19.34 -7.69
CA PHE A 19 -7.09 -19.92 -7.79
C PHE A 19 -6.45 -19.79 -9.18
N ALA A 20 -7.25 -19.78 -10.25
CA ALA A 20 -6.74 -19.54 -11.60
C ALA A 20 -6.24 -18.09 -11.76
N VAL A 21 -6.96 -17.10 -11.22
CA VAL A 21 -6.54 -15.70 -11.22
C VAL A 21 -5.27 -15.52 -10.40
N GLU A 22 -5.19 -16.12 -9.21
CA GLU A 22 -3.99 -16.05 -8.37
C GLU A 22 -2.78 -16.72 -9.03
N ARG A 23 -3.00 -17.85 -9.72
CA ARG A 23 -1.96 -18.51 -10.50
C ARG A 23 -1.44 -17.63 -11.62
N ALA A 24 -2.35 -17.04 -12.39
CA ALA A 24 -2.00 -16.12 -13.46
C ALA A 24 -1.22 -14.92 -12.90
N GLY A 25 -1.67 -14.35 -11.77
CA GLY A 25 -0.97 -13.29 -11.07
C GLY A 25 0.45 -13.68 -10.64
N GLY A 26 0.63 -14.87 -10.07
CA GLY A 26 1.94 -15.40 -9.68
C GLY A 26 2.89 -15.59 -10.87
N LEU A 27 2.37 -16.15 -11.98
CA LEU A 27 3.13 -16.34 -13.22
C LEU A 27 3.50 -15.01 -13.89
N LEU A 28 2.57 -14.06 -13.96
CA LEU A 28 2.82 -12.73 -14.50
C LEU A 28 3.87 -11.97 -13.67
N ASN A 29 3.79 -12.08 -12.34
CA ASN A 29 4.81 -11.50 -11.46
C ASN A 29 6.18 -12.14 -11.68
N ALA A 30 6.27 -13.47 -11.78
CA ALA A 30 7.52 -14.15 -12.08
C ALA A 30 8.10 -13.72 -13.44
N LEU A 31 7.26 -13.66 -14.48
CA LEU A 31 7.66 -13.21 -15.81
C LEU A 31 8.16 -11.77 -15.80
N ALA A 32 7.45 -10.85 -15.13
CA ALA A 32 7.86 -9.45 -15.02
C ALA A 32 9.25 -9.32 -14.36
N ASN A 33 9.51 -10.10 -13.30
CA ASN A 33 10.82 -10.09 -12.64
C ASN A 33 11.94 -10.63 -13.55
N VAL A 34 11.67 -11.69 -14.34
CA VAL A 34 12.63 -12.21 -15.32
C VAL A 34 12.92 -11.19 -16.42
N VAL A 35 11.90 -10.50 -16.94
CA VAL A 35 12.07 -9.47 -17.97
C VAL A 35 12.89 -8.28 -17.45
N LEU A 36 12.58 -7.80 -16.24
CA LEU A 36 13.34 -6.72 -15.60
C LEU A 36 14.80 -7.12 -15.38
N TRP A 37 15.03 -8.36 -14.93
CA TRP A 37 16.37 -8.88 -14.71
C TRP A 37 17.17 -9.03 -16.01
N ALA A 38 16.56 -9.58 -17.07
CA ALA A 38 17.18 -9.71 -18.38
C ALA A 38 17.50 -8.34 -19.00
N ARG A 39 16.61 -7.35 -18.82
CA ARG A 39 16.83 -5.98 -19.29
C ARG A 39 17.99 -5.31 -18.57
N ALA A 40 18.08 -5.45 -17.24
CA ALA A 40 19.20 -4.91 -16.47
C ALA A 40 20.55 -5.50 -16.95
N ALA A 41 20.58 -6.81 -17.20
CA ALA A 41 21.76 -7.47 -17.76
C ALA A 41 22.11 -6.95 -19.17
N HIS A 42 21.11 -6.71 -20.03
CA HIS A 42 21.32 -6.20 -21.39
C HIS A 42 21.85 -4.76 -21.41
N GLU A 43 21.39 -3.91 -20.49
CA GLU A 43 21.82 -2.51 -20.36
C GLU A 43 23.23 -2.37 -19.74
N GLY A 44 23.94 -3.49 -19.49
CA GLY A 44 25.29 -3.50 -18.94
C GLY A 44 25.35 -3.06 -17.47
N LEU A 45 24.19 -2.97 -16.82
CA LEU A 45 24.07 -2.62 -15.42
C LEU A 45 24.34 -3.90 -14.65
N ALA A 46 25.63 -4.15 -14.37
CA ALA A 46 26.10 -5.35 -13.69
C ALA A 46 25.34 -5.50 -12.36
N PRO A 47 24.35 -6.42 -12.28
CA PRO A 47 23.58 -6.55 -11.06
C PRO A 47 24.55 -7.01 -9.98
N THR A 48 24.47 -6.38 -8.82
CA THR A 48 25.21 -6.88 -7.67
C THR A 48 24.77 -8.32 -7.37
N ALA A 49 25.64 -9.13 -6.76
CA ALA A 49 25.26 -10.50 -6.37
C ALA A 49 23.98 -10.51 -5.51
N LEU A 50 23.77 -9.46 -4.70
CA LEU A 50 22.56 -9.26 -3.92
C LEU A 50 21.31 -9.05 -4.79
N GLU A 51 21.40 -8.24 -5.85
CA GLU A 51 20.29 -8.01 -6.78
C GLU A 51 19.92 -9.29 -7.54
N HIS A 52 20.90 -10.10 -7.93
CA HIS A 52 20.64 -11.43 -8.52
C HIS A 52 19.83 -12.33 -7.58
N VAL A 53 20.25 -12.42 -6.31
CA VAL A 53 19.54 -13.22 -5.29
C VAL A 53 18.12 -12.70 -5.08
N GLN A 54 17.93 -11.38 -5.07
CA GLN A 54 16.61 -10.78 -4.90
C GLN A 54 15.68 -11.04 -6.09
N HIS A 55 16.15 -10.87 -7.33
CA HIS A 55 15.36 -11.20 -8.52
C HIS A 55 15.01 -12.69 -8.58
N ALA A 56 15.95 -13.56 -8.20
CA ALA A 56 15.68 -15.00 -8.08
C ALA A 56 14.64 -15.30 -7.00
N ALA A 57 14.71 -14.64 -5.84
CA ALA A 57 13.75 -14.81 -4.76
C ALA A 57 12.35 -14.31 -5.12
N LEU A 58 12.23 -13.15 -5.80
CA LEU A 58 10.97 -12.61 -6.29
C LEU A 58 10.34 -13.52 -7.34
N THR A 59 11.14 -14.00 -8.30
CA THR A 59 10.72 -14.95 -9.34
C THR A 59 10.28 -16.27 -8.72
N GLY A 60 11.09 -16.82 -7.82
CA GLY A 60 10.80 -18.06 -7.08
C GLY A 60 9.53 -17.96 -6.26
N THR A 61 9.26 -16.81 -5.63
CA THR A 61 8.02 -16.56 -4.87
C THR A 61 6.79 -16.59 -5.79
N GLY A 62 6.85 -15.96 -6.96
CA GLY A 62 5.78 -15.99 -7.95
C GLY A 62 5.49 -17.42 -8.46
N LEU A 63 6.55 -18.17 -8.77
CA LEU A 63 6.45 -19.57 -9.19
C LEU A 63 5.92 -20.48 -8.08
N LEU A 64 6.35 -20.28 -6.83
CA LEU A 64 5.87 -21.03 -5.68
C LEU A 64 4.37 -20.82 -5.46
N LEU A 65 3.90 -19.57 -5.52
CA LEU A 65 2.47 -19.25 -5.42
C LEU A 65 1.68 -19.90 -6.57
N ALA A 66 2.19 -19.81 -7.80
CA ALA A 66 1.57 -20.45 -8.95
C ALA A 66 1.51 -21.98 -8.78
N TRP A 67 2.57 -22.60 -8.27
CA TRP A 67 2.61 -24.04 -8.02
C TRP A 67 1.67 -24.47 -6.89
N LEU A 68 1.65 -23.75 -5.77
CA LEU A 68 0.76 -24.04 -4.65
C LEU A 68 -0.72 -23.92 -5.05
N SER A 69 -1.06 -22.98 -5.95
CA SER A 69 -2.42 -22.85 -6.49
C SER A 69 -2.90 -24.06 -7.31
N LEU A 70 -2.02 -25.00 -7.66
CA LEU A 70 -2.38 -26.30 -8.25
C LEU A 70 -2.92 -27.29 -7.20
N ARG A 71 -2.66 -27.05 -5.91
CA ARG A 71 -3.09 -27.87 -4.77
C ARG A 71 -4.12 -27.10 -3.93
N PRO A 72 -5.37 -26.97 -4.41
CA PRO A 72 -6.35 -26.04 -3.84
C PRO A 72 -6.66 -26.28 -2.36
N GLU A 73 -6.63 -27.54 -1.90
CA GLU A 73 -6.93 -27.87 -0.51
C GLU A 73 -5.84 -27.41 0.46
N SER A 74 -4.58 -27.75 0.17
CA SER A 74 -3.43 -27.34 1.00
C SER A 74 -3.26 -25.82 0.93
N TYR A 75 -3.35 -25.26 -0.27
CA TYR A 75 -3.20 -23.83 -0.48
C TYR A 75 -4.27 -23.06 0.30
N ARG A 76 -5.55 -23.43 0.22
CA ARG A 76 -6.62 -22.75 0.97
C ARG A 76 -6.38 -22.70 2.49
N ARG A 77 -5.82 -23.76 3.07
CA ARG A 77 -5.52 -23.81 4.52
C ARG A 77 -4.38 -22.86 4.90
N GLN A 78 -3.37 -22.76 4.05
CA GLN A 78 -2.16 -21.98 4.32
C GLN A 78 -2.23 -20.54 3.80
N ARG A 79 -3.14 -20.25 2.86
CA ARG A 79 -3.26 -18.99 2.11
C ARG A 79 -3.27 -17.76 3.01
N LEU A 80 -4.02 -17.82 4.12
CA LEU A 80 -4.17 -16.70 5.05
C LEU A 80 -2.88 -16.36 5.80
N ALA A 81 -1.97 -17.30 6.00
CA ALA A 81 -0.65 -17.04 6.60
C ALA A 81 0.41 -16.80 5.53
N LEU A 82 0.36 -17.59 4.45
CA LEU A 82 1.37 -17.61 3.40
C LEU A 82 1.43 -16.29 2.63
N ILE A 83 0.30 -15.76 2.14
CA ILE A 83 0.29 -14.51 1.37
C ILE A 83 0.85 -13.33 2.16
N PRO A 84 0.37 -13.01 3.39
CA PRO A 84 0.91 -11.88 4.12
C PRO A 84 2.39 -12.12 4.50
N ALA A 85 2.77 -13.33 4.91
CA ALA A 85 4.17 -13.64 5.21
C ALA A 85 5.09 -13.42 4.00
N LEU A 86 4.70 -13.89 2.82
CA LEU A 86 5.46 -13.67 1.59
C LEU A 86 5.56 -12.19 1.25
N ARG A 87 4.46 -11.43 1.34
CA ARG A 87 4.48 -9.98 1.11
C ARG A 87 5.44 -9.26 2.05
N LEU A 88 5.37 -9.56 3.35
CA LEU A 88 6.24 -8.94 4.34
C LEU A 88 7.71 -9.34 4.13
N LEU A 89 7.97 -10.60 3.79
CA LEU A 89 9.31 -11.07 3.47
C LEU A 89 9.89 -10.36 2.25
N LEU A 90 9.12 -10.23 1.17
CA LEU A 90 9.55 -9.50 -0.03
C LEU A 90 9.84 -8.02 0.28
N MET A 91 9.01 -7.38 1.11
CA MET A 91 9.19 -5.96 1.49
C MET A 91 10.21 -5.73 2.61
N SER A 92 10.67 -6.81 3.25
CA SER A 92 11.81 -6.76 4.17
C SER A 92 13.16 -6.69 3.44
N MET A 93 13.18 -7.01 2.13
CA MET A 93 14.41 -6.93 1.35
C MET A 93 14.88 -5.47 1.22
N PRO A 94 16.19 -5.19 1.36
CA PRO A 94 16.72 -3.82 1.28
C PRO A 94 16.34 -3.08 -0.02
N ILE A 95 16.20 -3.80 -1.13
CA ILE A 95 15.82 -3.23 -2.43
C ILE A 95 14.44 -2.59 -2.42
N ALA A 96 13.52 -3.09 -1.59
CA ALA A 96 12.16 -2.54 -1.46
C ALA A 96 12.12 -1.27 -0.59
N ARG A 97 13.18 -1.01 0.19
CA ARG A 97 13.26 0.12 1.13
C ARG A 97 14.17 1.25 0.65
N SER A 98 15.01 0.95 -0.34
CA SER A 98 16.02 1.87 -0.81
C SER A 98 15.51 2.68 -1.98
N ALA A 99 15.56 4.01 -1.86
CA ALA A 99 15.35 4.91 -2.98
C ALA A 99 16.48 4.85 -4.02
N THR A 100 17.63 4.25 -3.67
CA THR A 100 18.79 4.05 -4.54
C THR A 100 18.88 2.66 -5.15
N ALA A 101 17.99 1.74 -4.76
CA ALA A 101 17.86 0.44 -5.40
C ALA A 101 17.67 0.60 -6.91
N TYR A 102 18.27 -0.27 -7.73
CA TYR A 102 18.30 -0.14 -9.20
C TYR A 102 16.99 0.38 -9.83
N ALA A 103 15.86 -0.28 -9.55
CA ALA A 103 14.57 0.11 -10.12
C ALA A 103 14.06 1.47 -9.62
N ALA A 104 14.22 1.76 -8.32
CA ALA A 104 13.85 3.05 -7.73
C ALA A 104 14.79 4.16 -8.20
N GLY A 105 16.10 3.91 -8.17
CA GLY A 105 17.16 4.81 -8.62
C GLY A 105 16.99 5.19 -10.08
N LEU A 106 16.70 4.25 -10.98
CA LEU A 106 16.48 4.55 -12.39
C LEU A 106 15.27 5.48 -12.61
N GLN A 107 14.21 5.31 -11.81
CA GLN A 107 13.03 6.18 -11.88
C GLN A 107 13.26 7.54 -11.22
N LEU A 108 14.06 7.62 -10.15
CA LEU A 108 14.20 8.80 -9.30
C LEU A 108 15.48 9.61 -9.54
N ALA A 109 16.44 9.10 -10.31
CA ALA A 109 17.70 9.79 -10.61
C ALA A 109 17.56 10.91 -11.65
N GLY A 110 16.60 10.82 -12.57
CA GLY A 110 16.39 11.86 -13.58
C GLY A 110 15.77 13.13 -12.99
N LEU A 111 16.13 14.28 -13.55
CA LEU A 111 15.56 15.59 -13.19
C LEU A 111 14.03 15.63 -13.43
N PRO A 112 13.28 16.47 -12.69
CA PRO A 112 11.85 16.64 -12.94
C PRO A 112 11.59 17.34 -14.27
N THR A 113 10.47 17.00 -14.89
CA THR A 113 10.06 17.53 -16.20
C THR A 113 9.10 18.72 -16.01
N PRO A 114 9.29 19.84 -16.73
CA PRO A 114 8.45 21.02 -16.58
C PRO A 114 7.01 20.81 -17.12
N GLY A 115 6.09 21.69 -16.72
CA GLY A 115 4.69 21.66 -17.16
C GLY A 115 3.79 20.68 -16.38
N LEU A 116 2.51 20.61 -16.76
CA LEU A 116 1.52 19.73 -16.11
C LEU A 116 1.72 18.26 -16.49
N LEU A 117 1.96 17.99 -17.78
CA LEU A 117 2.25 16.64 -18.25
C LEU A 117 3.53 16.09 -17.59
N GLY A 118 4.54 16.94 -17.44
CA GLY A 118 5.76 16.59 -16.71
C GLY A 118 5.49 16.28 -15.23
N ALA A 119 4.62 17.04 -14.57
CA ALA A 119 4.21 16.75 -13.19
C ALA A 119 3.55 15.38 -13.06
N ALA A 120 2.68 15.00 -13.99
CA ALA A 120 2.04 13.68 -14.01
C ALA A 120 3.07 12.56 -14.25
N THR A 121 4.00 12.75 -15.19
CA THR A 121 5.09 11.81 -15.45
C THR A 121 6.00 11.64 -14.23
N ASP A 122 6.38 12.73 -13.57
CA ASP A 122 7.22 12.69 -12.36
C ASP A 122 6.49 12.00 -11.20
N ALA A 123 5.17 12.20 -11.06
CA ALA A 123 4.35 11.48 -10.09
C ALA A 123 4.33 9.97 -10.40
N MET A 124 4.16 9.57 -11.65
CA MET A 124 4.23 8.16 -12.06
C MET A 124 5.61 7.54 -11.83
N ARG A 125 6.69 8.28 -12.12
CA ARG A 125 8.07 7.86 -11.79
C ARG A 125 8.24 7.62 -10.30
N TYR A 126 7.71 8.52 -9.46
CA TYR A 126 7.70 8.33 -8.02
C TYR A 126 6.88 7.10 -7.58
N LEU A 127 5.64 6.96 -8.04
CA LEU A 127 4.79 5.83 -7.68
C LEU A 127 5.45 4.49 -8.05
N ASN A 128 6.03 4.41 -9.26
CA ASN A 128 6.76 3.22 -9.71
C ASN A 128 8.05 3.01 -8.91
N GLY A 129 8.82 4.07 -8.63
CA GLY A 129 10.05 3.99 -7.85
C GLY A 129 9.84 3.55 -6.41
N ALA A 130 8.73 3.96 -5.79
CA ALA A 130 8.28 3.49 -4.48
C ALA A 130 7.52 2.14 -4.53
N ASN A 131 7.41 1.53 -5.72
CA ASN A 131 6.71 0.27 -5.96
C ASN A 131 5.24 0.25 -5.48
N LEU A 132 4.58 1.41 -5.40
CA LEU A 132 3.20 1.51 -4.91
C LEU A 132 2.17 0.82 -5.83
N PRO A 133 2.26 0.93 -7.17
CA PRO A 133 1.38 0.20 -8.07
C PRO A 133 1.49 -1.32 -7.91
N GLY A 134 2.71 -1.83 -7.69
CA GLY A 134 2.95 -3.24 -7.41
C GLY A 134 2.22 -3.71 -6.14
N GLN A 135 2.28 -2.91 -5.07
CA GLN A 135 1.54 -3.20 -3.83
C GLN A 135 0.02 -3.22 -4.05
N CYS A 136 -0.51 -2.23 -4.76
CA CYS A 136 -1.93 -2.16 -5.09
C CYS A 136 -2.38 -3.40 -5.86
N LEU A 137 -1.63 -3.75 -6.92
CA LEU A 137 -1.96 -4.87 -7.78
C LEU A 137 -1.90 -6.20 -7.01
N ILE A 138 -0.88 -6.41 -6.18
CA ILE A 138 -0.75 -7.62 -5.37
C ILE A 138 -1.96 -7.78 -4.44
N THR A 139 -2.47 -6.71 -3.84
CA THR A 139 -3.67 -6.76 -2.98
C THR A 139 -4.94 -7.10 -3.74
N LEU A 140 -5.08 -6.61 -4.97
CA LEU A 140 -6.21 -6.94 -5.83
C LEU A 140 -6.14 -8.38 -6.37
N LEU A 141 -4.95 -8.86 -6.73
CA LEU A 141 -4.75 -10.21 -7.28
C LEU A 141 -4.85 -11.31 -6.22
N PHE A 142 -4.46 -11.02 -4.98
CA PHE A 142 -4.42 -11.98 -3.88
C PHE A 142 -5.31 -11.49 -2.73
N PRO A 143 -6.65 -11.58 -2.89
CA PRO A 143 -7.58 -10.96 -1.97
C PRO A 143 -7.56 -11.63 -0.59
N LEU A 144 -7.11 -10.92 0.44
CA LEU A 144 -7.19 -11.37 1.84
C LEU A 144 -8.48 -10.85 2.51
N PRO A 145 -8.91 -11.45 3.65
CA PRO A 145 -9.89 -10.80 4.51
C PRO A 145 -9.47 -9.36 4.79
N LEU A 146 -10.41 -8.40 4.68
CA LEU A 146 -10.12 -6.96 4.76
C LEU A 146 -9.22 -6.57 5.94
N PRO A 147 -9.49 -6.99 7.19
CA PRO A 147 -8.66 -6.58 8.32
C PRO A 147 -7.23 -7.15 8.24
N LEU A 148 -7.05 -8.35 7.67
CA LEU A 148 -5.72 -8.93 7.46
C LEU A 148 -4.98 -8.21 6.32
N SER A 149 -5.71 -7.84 5.26
CA SER A 149 -5.18 -7.04 4.16
C SER A 149 -4.71 -5.67 4.66
N ALA A 150 -5.52 -5.00 5.49
CA ALA A 150 -5.19 -3.73 6.13
C ALA A 150 -3.96 -3.85 7.04
N ALA A 151 -3.91 -4.85 7.93
CA ALA A 151 -2.75 -5.09 8.79
C ALA A 151 -1.47 -5.34 7.97
N THR A 152 -1.58 -6.11 6.89
CA THR A 152 -0.44 -6.38 5.99
C THR A 152 0.03 -5.10 5.31
N HIS A 153 -0.88 -4.24 4.86
CA HIS A 153 -0.54 -2.95 4.26
C HIS A 153 0.13 -2.00 5.24
N VAL A 154 -0.38 -1.89 6.47
CA VAL A 154 0.26 -1.08 7.52
C VAL A 154 1.69 -1.56 7.77
N ALA A 155 1.89 -2.88 7.90
CA ALA A 155 3.21 -3.44 8.09
C ALA A 155 4.12 -3.22 6.86
N VAL A 156 3.62 -3.38 5.64
CA VAL A 156 4.37 -3.07 4.42
C VAL A 156 4.77 -1.60 4.39
N LEU A 157 3.85 -0.67 4.66
CA LEU A 157 4.13 0.76 4.70
C LEU A 157 5.21 1.10 5.72
N TRP A 158 5.14 0.49 6.90
CA TRP A 158 6.17 0.66 7.92
C TRP A 158 7.54 0.10 7.48
N LEU A 159 7.56 -1.06 6.80
CA LEU A 159 8.81 -1.63 6.29
C LEU A 159 9.40 -0.79 5.16
N THR A 160 8.57 -0.12 4.34
CA THR A 160 9.01 0.66 3.17
C THR A 160 9.05 2.16 3.43
N SER A 161 8.71 2.64 4.63
CA SER A 161 8.75 4.05 4.96
C SER A 161 10.20 4.51 5.09
N ASN A 162 10.70 5.20 4.07
CA ASN A 162 12.01 5.82 4.08
C ASN A 162 11.96 7.20 3.43
N ALA A 163 11.15 8.07 4.03
CA ALA A 163 10.87 9.40 3.48
C ALA A 163 12.16 10.20 3.23
N GLU A 164 13.14 10.09 4.13
CA GLU A 164 14.44 10.76 4.00
C GLU A 164 15.16 10.35 2.71
N ALA A 165 15.32 9.05 2.45
CA ALA A 165 16.00 8.57 1.25
C ALA A 165 15.27 8.99 -0.04
N PHE A 166 13.93 8.93 -0.05
CA PHE A 166 13.15 9.37 -1.22
C PHE A 166 13.26 10.89 -1.42
N CYS A 167 13.11 11.69 -0.37
CA CYS A 167 13.19 13.16 -0.44
C CYS A 167 14.60 13.65 -0.82
N GLY A 168 15.64 12.86 -0.54
CA GLY A 168 17.01 13.12 -0.98
C GLY A 168 17.30 12.81 -2.45
N THR A 169 16.38 12.14 -3.17
CA THR A 169 16.62 11.82 -4.60
C THR A 169 16.68 13.06 -5.49
N PRO A 170 17.41 13.03 -6.62
CA PRO A 170 17.46 14.16 -7.55
C PRO A 170 16.08 14.64 -8.01
N LEU A 171 15.14 13.71 -8.24
CA LEU A 171 13.78 14.04 -8.64
C LEU A 171 13.03 14.87 -7.59
N LEU A 172 13.08 14.49 -6.31
CA LEU A 172 12.27 15.10 -5.25
C LEU A 172 12.97 16.28 -4.55
N SER A 173 14.31 16.26 -4.49
CA SER A 173 15.11 17.35 -3.93
C SER A 173 15.12 18.60 -4.81
N HIS A 174 14.88 18.45 -6.12
CA HIS A 174 14.91 19.55 -7.09
C HIS A 174 13.89 20.67 -6.75
N PRO A 175 14.26 21.97 -6.89
CA PRO A 175 13.39 23.10 -6.49
C PRO A 175 12.00 23.09 -7.10
N LEU A 176 11.88 22.66 -8.36
CA LEU A 176 10.60 22.55 -9.06
C LEU A 176 9.67 21.50 -8.41
N SER A 177 10.22 20.35 -8.00
CA SER A 177 9.47 19.32 -7.29
C SER A 177 9.10 19.79 -5.89
N ARG A 178 10.00 20.47 -5.17
CA ARG A 178 9.70 21.09 -3.87
C ARG A 178 8.53 22.07 -3.94
N ARG A 179 8.47 22.92 -4.98
CA ARG A 179 7.33 23.81 -5.24
C ARG A 179 6.04 23.02 -5.42
N ARG A 180 6.03 21.97 -6.25
CA ARG A 180 4.86 21.10 -6.47
C ARG A 180 4.42 20.38 -5.19
N LEU A 181 5.36 19.83 -4.42
CA LEU A 181 5.08 19.17 -3.14
C LEU A 181 4.50 20.16 -2.12
N SER A 182 5.02 21.38 -2.04
CA SER A 182 4.44 22.40 -1.16
C SER A 182 3.02 22.81 -1.56
N ALA A 183 2.73 22.88 -2.87
CA ALA A 183 1.37 23.12 -3.36
C ALA A 183 0.45 21.93 -3.05
N ALA A 184 0.94 20.69 -3.20
CA ALA A 184 0.21 19.49 -2.83
C ALA A 184 -0.08 19.46 -1.32
N ALA A 185 0.90 19.76 -0.47
CA ALA A 185 0.74 19.87 0.97
C ALA A 185 -0.31 20.94 1.33
N ALA A 186 -0.28 22.12 0.72
CA ALA A 186 -1.29 23.15 0.94
C ALA A 186 -2.70 22.68 0.52
N ALA A 187 -2.82 21.90 -0.56
CA ALA A 187 -4.09 21.31 -0.96
C ALA A 187 -4.55 20.22 0.03
N LEU A 188 -3.63 19.42 0.55
CA LEU A 188 -3.91 18.45 1.62
C LEU A 188 -4.40 19.16 2.89
N ASP A 189 -3.72 20.23 3.32
CA ASP A 189 -4.14 21.03 4.47
C ASP A 189 -5.54 21.62 4.25
N ALA A 190 -5.82 22.16 3.07
CA ALA A 190 -7.14 22.70 2.72
C ALA A 190 -8.25 21.64 2.69
N THR A 191 -7.94 20.42 2.27
CA THR A 191 -8.91 19.30 2.25
C THR A 191 -9.07 18.62 3.60
N ALA A 192 -8.03 18.62 4.43
CA ALA A 192 -8.05 18.12 5.80
C ALA A 192 -8.90 18.98 6.75
N VAL A 193 -9.30 20.20 6.33
CA VAL A 193 -10.29 21.04 7.04
C VAL A 193 -11.68 20.40 7.08
N VAL A 194 -11.94 19.30 6.35
CA VAL A 194 -13.09 18.43 6.64
C VAL A 194 -12.75 17.62 7.91
N PRO A 195 -13.13 18.10 9.10
CA PRO A 195 -12.61 17.55 10.32
C PRO A 195 -13.40 16.27 10.57
N LEU A 196 -12.77 15.13 10.32
CA LEU A 196 -13.10 13.97 11.14
C LEU A 196 -12.69 14.31 12.55
N ARG A 197 -13.64 14.85 13.31
CA ARG A 197 -13.59 14.95 14.77
C ARG A 197 -13.59 13.55 15.38
N LEU A 198 -12.55 12.78 15.11
CA LEU A 198 -12.20 11.57 15.84
C LEU A 198 -11.25 12.02 16.97
N GLY A 199 -11.85 12.56 18.02
CA GLY A 199 -11.32 12.65 19.39
C GLY A 199 -9.88 13.11 19.61
N GLY A 200 -9.70 14.35 20.07
CA GLY A 200 -8.47 14.81 20.69
C GLY A 200 -8.51 16.31 20.91
N ALA A 201 -8.16 16.75 22.11
CA ALA A 201 -8.35 18.10 22.63
C ALA A 201 -7.88 19.21 21.67
N ALA A 202 -8.61 20.32 21.68
CA ALA A 202 -8.21 21.57 21.04
C ALA A 202 -6.81 21.96 21.52
N GLU A 203 -5.80 21.67 20.71
CA GLU A 203 -4.48 22.22 20.91
C GLU A 203 -4.62 23.74 20.67
N PRO A 204 -4.20 24.58 21.65
CA PRO A 204 -4.33 26.02 21.52
C PRO A 204 -3.60 26.49 20.26
N PRO A 205 -4.11 27.52 19.56
CA PRO A 205 -3.47 28.05 18.36
C PRO A 205 -2.01 28.38 18.70
N PRO A 206 -1.04 27.97 17.87
CA PRO A 206 0.35 28.25 18.14
C PRO A 206 0.54 29.76 18.26
N PRO A 207 1.38 30.24 19.20
CA PRO A 207 1.64 31.66 19.34
C PRO A 207 2.16 32.24 18.01
N PRO A 208 1.84 33.51 17.71
CA PRO A 208 2.29 34.16 16.49
C PRO A 208 3.82 34.09 16.38
N LEU A 209 4.32 33.32 15.42
CA LEU A 209 5.75 33.14 15.17
C LEU A 209 6.40 34.48 14.80
N GLU A 210 7.51 34.80 15.47
CA GLU A 210 8.27 36.01 15.23
C GLU A 210 8.74 36.08 13.76
N PRO A 211 8.80 37.30 13.17
CA PRO A 211 9.22 37.49 11.78
C PRO A 211 10.64 37.00 11.49
N GLN A 212 11.49 36.81 12.51
CA GLN A 212 12.87 36.34 12.36
C GLN A 212 12.96 34.84 12.01
N GLN A 213 11.95 34.03 12.36
CA GLN A 213 11.84 32.62 11.94
C GLN A 213 11.31 32.44 10.50
N ARG A 214 10.90 33.51 9.81
CA ARG A 214 10.51 33.43 8.39
C ARG A 214 11.71 33.26 7.46
N GLY A 215 12.93 33.51 7.94
CA GLY A 215 14.18 33.34 7.19
C GLY A 215 14.75 31.91 7.25
N CYS A 216 14.41 31.14 8.27
CA CYS A 216 14.72 29.70 8.32
C CYS A 216 13.79 29.00 7.33
N GLY A 217 14.37 28.37 6.30
CA GLY A 217 13.64 27.81 5.16
C GLY A 217 12.39 27.03 5.57
N ARG A 218 11.29 27.24 4.84
CA ARG A 218 10.02 26.53 5.03
C ARG A 218 10.30 25.04 5.32
N PRO A 219 9.71 24.46 6.39
CA PRO A 219 9.97 23.07 6.74
C PRO A 219 9.69 22.18 5.52
N ASP A 220 10.59 21.23 5.28
CA ASP A 220 10.48 20.34 4.14
C ASP A 220 9.19 19.53 4.22
N ARG A 221 8.22 19.85 3.35
CA ARG A 221 6.91 19.18 3.28
C ARG A 221 6.95 17.85 2.52
N CYS A 222 8.12 17.44 2.01
CA CYS A 222 8.24 16.20 1.25
C CYS A 222 7.81 14.96 2.05
N PRO A 223 8.32 14.71 3.28
CA PRO A 223 7.96 13.51 4.04
C PRO A 223 6.45 13.37 4.27
N GLU A 224 5.77 14.49 4.54
CA GLU A 224 4.32 14.55 4.73
C GLU A 224 3.57 14.11 3.46
N VAL A 225 3.92 14.69 2.30
CA VAL A 225 3.25 14.33 1.04
C VAL A 225 3.53 12.87 0.67
N LEU A 226 4.76 12.38 0.86
CA LEU A 226 5.07 10.98 0.57
C LEU A 226 4.31 10.02 1.47
N ALA A 227 4.22 10.30 2.77
CA ALA A 227 3.42 9.53 3.72
C ALA A 227 1.95 9.48 3.29
N PHE A 228 1.38 10.61 2.84
CA PHE A 228 0.00 10.67 2.37
C PHE A 228 -0.19 9.79 1.14
N VAL A 229 0.71 9.87 0.15
CA VAL A 229 0.62 9.07 -1.07
C VAL A 229 0.73 7.57 -0.76
N HIS A 230 1.64 7.17 0.13
CA HIS A 230 1.76 5.80 0.62
C HIS A 230 0.48 5.30 1.28
N VAL A 231 -0.11 6.10 2.17
CA VAL A 231 -1.38 5.77 2.81
C VAL A 231 -2.51 5.68 1.80
N ALA A 232 -2.67 6.67 0.93
CA ALA A 232 -3.72 6.70 -0.08
C ALA A 232 -3.65 5.49 -1.01
N THR A 233 -2.45 5.10 -1.43
CA THR A 233 -2.22 3.91 -2.26
C THR A 233 -2.45 2.61 -1.49
N ALA A 234 -2.21 2.55 -0.18
CA ALA A 234 -2.58 1.38 0.63
C ALA A 234 -4.10 1.26 0.86
N VAL A 235 -4.80 2.40 1.00
CA VAL A 235 -6.26 2.43 1.20
C VAL A 235 -7.02 2.04 -0.07
N LEU A 236 -6.58 2.53 -1.23
CA LEU A 236 -7.27 2.33 -2.50
C LEU A 236 -7.63 0.85 -2.80
N PRO A 237 -6.70 -0.12 -2.77
CA PRO A 237 -7.03 -1.51 -3.06
C PRO A 237 -7.92 -2.15 -1.99
N LEU A 238 -7.87 -1.69 -0.73
CA LEU A 238 -8.77 -2.15 0.34
C LEU A 238 -10.21 -1.71 0.07
N VAL A 239 -10.40 -0.48 -0.38
CA VAL A 239 -11.72 0.05 -0.79
C VAL A 239 -12.26 -0.74 -1.99
N VAL A 240 -11.42 -0.97 -3.00
CA VAL A 240 -11.80 -1.77 -4.18
C VAL A 240 -12.14 -3.21 -3.78
N GLN A 241 -11.38 -3.83 -2.87
CA GLN A 241 -11.68 -5.17 -2.34
C GLN A 241 -13.00 -5.20 -1.57
N ALA A 242 -13.23 -4.22 -0.69
CA ALA A 242 -14.46 -4.14 0.10
C ALA A 242 -15.68 -3.99 -0.82
N TRP A 243 -15.54 -3.20 -1.88
CA TRP A 243 -16.56 -3.04 -2.90
C TRP A 243 -16.79 -4.33 -3.70
N ALA A 244 -15.74 -4.94 -4.24
CA ALA A 244 -15.85 -6.18 -5.03
C ALA A 244 -16.42 -7.36 -4.22
N THR A 245 -16.29 -7.34 -2.89
CA THR A 245 -16.74 -8.41 -1.98
C THR A 245 -18.03 -8.09 -1.23
N SER A 246 -18.70 -6.99 -1.57
CA SER A 246 -19.94 -6.51 -0.93
C SER A 246 -21.19 -7.38 -1.22
N ALA A 247 -21.00 -8.63 -1.66
CA ALA A 247 -22.05 -9.64 -1.62
C ALA A 247 -22.63 -9.71 -0.20
N PRO A 248 -23.96 -9.88 -0.06
CA PRO A 248 -24.63 -9.83 1.23
C PRO A 248 -23.96 -10.81 2.20
N PRO A 249 -23.66 -10.37 3.44
CA PRO A 249 -22.96 -11.19 4.41
C PRO A 249 -23.72 -12.51 4.57
N ARG A 250 -23.02 -13.64 4.38
CA ARG A 250 -23.62 -14.93 4.73
C ARG A 250 -23.97 -14.89 6.22
N PRO A 251 -25.16 -15.38 6.62
CA PRO A 251 -25.54 -15.42 8.02
C PRO A 251 -24.43 -16.11 8.81
N ALA A 252 -23.98 -15.46 9.89
CA ALA A 252 -22.85 -15.94 10.67
C ALA A 252 -23.12 -17.39 11.14
N PRO A 253 -22.13 -18.30 11.06
CA PRO A 253 -22.29 -19.63 11.62
C PRO A 253 -22.62 -19.53 13.11
N ARG A 254 -23.56 -20.36 13.59
CA ARG A 254 -23.99 -20.36 14.99
C ARG A 254 -22.77 -20.51 15.91
N PRO A 255 -22.71 -19.74 17.01
CA PRO A 255 -21.52 -19.67 17.84
C PRO A 255 -21.16 -21.04 18.42
N GLY A 256 -19.97 -21.53 18.07
CA GLY A 256 -19.32 -22.62 18.80
C GLY A 256 -18.54 -22.10 20.01
N PRO A 257 -18.26 -22.95 21.01
CA PRO A 257 -17.60 -22.55 22.26
C PRO A 257 -16.14 -22.08 22.08
N ARG A 258 -15.49 -22.38 20.95
CA ARG A 258 -14.13 -21.92 20.62
C ARG A 258 -14.18 -20.88 19.52
N GLY A 259 -13.93 -19.60 19.85
CA GLY A 259 -13.70 -18.60 18.80
C GLY A 259 -13.99 -17.13 19.14
N ALA A 260 -13.64 -16.61 20.30
CA ALA A 260 -13.77 -15.16 20.57
C ALA A 260 -13.01 -14.31 19.55
N ALA A 261 -11.77 -14.69 19.23
CA ALA A 261 -10.98 -14.03 18.20
C ALA A 261 -11.64 -14.16 16.82
N ALA A 262 -12.05 -15.37 16.41
CA ALA A 262 -12.75 -15.58 15.14
C ALA A 262 -14.03 -14.74 15.03
N ARG A 263 -14.78 -14.57 16.14
CA ARG A 263 -15.95 -13.68 16.20
C ARG A 263 -15.56 -12.22 16.01
N ALA A 264 -14.51 -11.74 16.67
CA ALA A 264 -14.04 -10.36 16.50
C ALA A 264 -13.62 -10.10 15.04
N TRP A 265 -12.89 -11.03 14.42
CA TRP A 265 -12.49 -10.94 13.01
C TRP A 265 -13.68 -10.92 12.06
N HIS A 266 -14.65 -11.81 12.25
CA HIS A 266 -15.88 -11.84 11.44
C HIS A 266 -16.74 -10.59 11.66
N GLY A 267 -16.82 -10.07 12.89
CA GLY A 267 -17.53 -8.84 13.21
C GLY A 267 -16.92 -7.63 12.54
N ALA A 268 -15.59 -7.51 12.55
CA ALA A 268 -14.86 -6.43 11.87
C ALA A 268 -15.06 -6.48 10.34
N ASP A 269 -14.95 -7.66 9.73
CA ASP A 269 -15.18 -7.84 8.29
C ASP A 269 -16.63 -7.51 7.91
N ALA A 270 -17.61 -7.94 8.71
CA ALA A 270 -19.01 -7.61 8.50
C ALA A 270 -19.29 -6.11 8.66
N ALA A 271 -18.72 -5.45 9.67
CA ALA A 271 -18.87 -4.02 9.89
C ALA A 271 -18.29 -3.21 8.72
N LEU A 272 -17.10 -3.58 8.23
CA LEU A 272 -16.47 -2.95 7.06
C LEU A 272 -17.31 -3.13 5.80
N ARG A 273 -17.86 -4.33 5.56
CA ARG A 273 -18.74 -4.59 4.41
C ARG A 273 -20.07 -3.85 4.51
N LEU A 274 -20.67 -3.78 5.70
CA LEU A 274 -21.91 -3.03 5.93
C LEU A 274 -21.71 -1.53 5.74
N ALA A 275 -20.59 -0.98 6.22
CA ALA A 275 -20.19 0.39 5.94
C ALA A 275 -20.04 0.61 4.42
N ALA A 276 -19.38 -0.31 3.71
CA ALA A 276 -19.22 -0.28 2.26
C ALA A 276 -20.54 -0.51 1.47
N ALA A 277 -21.55 -1.15 2.07
CA ALA A 277 -22.83 -1.47 1.44
C ALA A 277 -23.93 -0.44 1.71
N SER A 278 -23.75 0.45 2.68
CA SER A 278 -24.72 1.51 3.03
C SER A 278 -25.08 2.35 1.78
N GLY A 279 -26.37 2.58 1.54
CA GLY A 279 -26.97 3.04 0.27
C GLY A 279 -26.53 4.38 -0.34
N MET A 280 -25.41 4.97 0.11
CA MET A 280 -24.83 6.19 -0.45
C MET A 280 -24.24 5.97 -1.84
N GLY A 281 -24.16 7.02 -2.66
CA GLY A 281 -23.52 6.96 -3.98
C GLY A 281 -22.03 6.58 -3.89
N TRP A 282 -21.51 5.93 -4.92
CA TRP A 282 -20.15 5.39 -4.98
C TRP A 282 -19.05 6.42 -4.62
N LEU A 283 -19.23 7.67 -5.06
CA LEU A 283 -18.34 8.80 -4.75
C LEU A 283 -18.31 9.12 -3.26
N LEU A 284 -19.49 9.13 -2.61
CA LEU A 284 -19.63 9.42 -1.19
C LEU A 284 -19.05 8.30 -0.31
N ARG A 285 -19.14 7.04 -0.76
CA ARG A 285 -18.54 5.87 -0.09
C ARG A 285 -17.01 5.86 -0.20
N LEU A 286 -16.49 6.18 -1.39
CA LEU A 286 -15.05 6.39 -1.58
C LEU A 286 -14.56 7.52 -0.69
N LEU A 287 -15.27 8.65 -0.69
CA LEU A 287 -14.97 9.77 0.20
C LEU A 287 -15.03 9.35 1.68
N GLN A 288 -16.05 8.63 2.15
CA GLN A 288 -16.12 8.18 3.55
C GLN A 288 -15.02 7.18 3.93
N LEU A 289 -14.71 6.20 3.08
CA LEU A 289 -13.65 5.24 3.35
C LEU A 289 -12.27 5.90 3.32
N PHE A 290 -12.02 6.80 2.36
CA PHE A 290 -10.84 7.64 2.38
C PHE A 290 -10.82 8.49 3.65
N ALA A 291 -11.92 9.14 3.98
CA ALA A 291 -12.03 9.99 5.15
C ALA A 291 -11.82 9.19 6.45
N VAL A 292 -12.19 7.92 6.57
CA VAL A 292 -11.94 7.12 7.78
C VAL A 292 -10.55 6.45 7.80
N LEU A 293 -10.13 5.85 6.70
CA LEU A 293 -8.89 5.08 6.64
C LEU A 293 -7.66 5.97 6.52
N LEU A 294 -7.76 7.08 5.76
CA LEU A 294 -6.64 7.97 5.51
C LEU A 294 -6.12 8.62 6.81
N PRO A 295 -6.95 9.17 7.73
CA PRO A 295 -6.45 9.73 8.99
C PRO A 295 -5.90 8.67 9.94
N LEU A 296 -6.52 7.48 10.01
CA LEU A 296 -6.05 6.39 10.86
C LEU A 296 -4.67 5.89 10.43
N LEU A 297 -4.50 5.66 9.13
CA LEU A 297 -3.19 5.27 8.57
C LEU A 297 -2.20 6.43 8.63
N TRP A 298 -2.64 7.67 8.44
CA TRP A 298 -1.80 8.85 8.59
C TRP A 298 -1.24 9.00 10.01
N LEU A 299 -2.07 8.83 11.04
CA LEU A 299 -1.63 8.88 12.44
C LEU A 299 -0.58 7.80 12.74
N VAL A 300 -0.81 6.56 12.29
CA VAL A 300 0.13 5.45 12.48
C VAL A 300 1.46 5.72 11.78
N VAL A 301 1.43 6.25 10.55
CA VAL A 301 2.65 6.58 9.80
C VAL A 301 3.36 7.80 10.41
N ARG A 302 2.62 8.83 10.85
CA ARG A 302 3.16 10.03 11.49
C ARG A 302 3.91 9.68 12.78
N GLU A 303 3.33 8.84 13.63
CA GLU A 303 4.01 8.39 14.86
C GLU A 303 5.26 7.56 14.56
N ALA A 304 5.22 6.72 13.51
CA ALA A 304 6.39 5.96 13.08
C ALA A 304 7.53 6.83 12.52
N VAL A 305 7.19 7.93 11.83
CA VAL A 305 8.17 8.88 11.25
C VAL A 305 8.69 9.88 12.29
N ALA A 306 7.84 10.32 13.23
CA ALA A 306 8.21 11.27 14.28
C ALA A 306 9.16 10.68 15.34
N GLY A 307 9.33 9.35 15.37
CA GLY A 307 10.31 8.68 16.23
C GLY A 307 11.76 8.73 15.74
N GLY A 308 12.04 9.35 14.58
CA GLY A 308 13.41 9.58 14.13
C GLY A 308 14.10 10.69 14.96
N PRO A 309 15.43 10.63 15.17
CA PRO A 309 16.15 11.64 15.95
C PRO A 309 15.89 13.02 15.35
N SER A 310 15.22 13.88 16.12
CA SER A 310 15.01 15.28 15.78
C SER A 310 16.38 15.90 15.56
N ALA A 311 16.70 16.25 14.31
CA ALA A 311 17.89 17.03 13.98
C ALA A 311 17.84 18.30 14.84
N GLY A 312 18.69 18.32 15.86
CA GLY A 312 18.84 19.43 16.76
C GLY A 312 19.24 20.69 16.00
N ASP A 313 18.68 21.79 16.50
CA ASP A 313 19.25 23.12 16.54
C ASP A 313 19.73 23.72 15.22
N CYS A 314 18.79 24.37 14.53
CA CYS A 314 19.13 25.56 13.75
C CYS A 314 19.60 26.64 14.74
N LEU A 315 20.92 26.87 14.79
CA LEU A 315 21.54 28.09 15.33
C LEU A 315 21.29 29.29 14.40
#